data_AF-A0A9W6ZGG5-F1
#
_entry.id   AF-A0A9W6ZGG5-F1
#
_cell.length_a   1.000
_cell.length_b   1.000
_cell.length_c   1.000
_cell.angle_alpha   90.00
_cell.angle_beta   90.00
_cell.angle_gamma   90.00
#
_symmetry.space_group_name_H-M   'P 1'
#
loop_
_entity.id
_entity.type
_entity.pdbx_description
1 polymer ?
#
loop_
_entity_poly.entity_id
_entity_poly.type
_entity_poly.pdbx_seq_one_letter_code
_entity_poly.pdbx_strand_id
1 'polypeptide(L)'
;MQQKAYRCSADCYDARNPTSATISNCVENCQINSKQSAQVTSAEMQQYQGRIQRAMQACSDKVGDMQLKNPSMKEGEVMQAFEKCGGEVVTEQIGMLGGVDKRIRGGLNQLFK
;
A
#
# COMPACT_ATOMS: atom_id res chain seq x y z
N MET A 1 19.27 -3.03 1.04
CA MET A 1 19.07 -1.99 2.08
C MET A 1 19.57 -2.44 3.44
N GLN A 2 19.14 -3.59 3.96
CA GLN A 2 19.55 -4.08 5.29
C GLN A 2 21.07 -4.18 5.46
N GLN A 3 21.80 -4.73 4.48
CA GLN A 3 23.27 -4.79 4.54
C GLN A 3 23.93 -3.41 4.72
N LYS A 4 23.43 -2.37 4.05
CA LYS A 4 23.96 -0.99 4.20
C LYS A 4 23.65 -0.42 5.57
N ALA A 5 22.44 -0.68 6.09
CA ALA A 5 22.06 -0.27 7.44
C ALA A 5 22.98 -0.92 8.50
N TYR A 6 23.26 -2.23 8.37
CA TYR A 6 24.18 -2.92 9.28
C TYR A 6 25.62 -2.41 9.19
N ARG A 7 26.12 -2.11 7.98
CA ARG A 7 27.44 -1.49 7.82
C ARG A 7 27.51 -0.10 8.47
N CYS A 8 26.51 0.75 8.22
CA CYS A 8 26.39 2.05 8.88
C CYS A 8 26.36 1.92 10.41
N SER A 9 25.63 0.93 10.94
CA SER A 9 25.62 0.69 12.39
C SER A 9 26.99 0.30 12.91
N ALA A 10 27.77 -0.52 12.19
CA ALA A 10 29.14 -0.85 12.56
C ALA A 10 30.04 0.41 12.59
N ASP A 11 29.93 1.27 11.57
CA ASP A 11 30.68 2.54 11.52
C ASP A 11 30.36 3.46 12.72
N CYS A 12 29.13 3.42 13.25
CA CYS A 12 28.76 4.15 14.46
C CYS A 12 29.52 3.69 15.73
N TYR A 13 29.88 2.41 15.82
CA TYR A 13 30.64 1.86 16.94
C TYR A 13 32.15 2.09 16.80
N ASP A 14 32.65 2.21 15.57
CA ASP A 14 34.07 2.47 15.28
C ASP A 14 34.48 3.95 15.46
N ALA A 15 33.53 4.86 15.70
CA ALA A 15 33.79 6.26 16.00
C ALA A 15 34.64 6.42 17.28
N ARG A 16 35.52 7.43 17.35
CA ARG A 16 36.45 7.62 18.47
C ARG A 16 35.74 8.28 19.67
N ASN A 17 35.75 7.62 20.84
CA ASN A 17 35.11 8.05 22.10
C ASN A 17 33.61 8.41 22.02
N PRO A 18 32.74 7.56 21.45
CA PRO A 18 31.33 7.87 21.37
C PRO A 18 30.65 7.55 22.71
N THR A 19 29.81 8.46 23.20
CA THR A 19 28.94 8.17 24.35
C THR A 19 27.84 7.17 23.95
N SER A 20 27.32 6.40 24.90
CA SER A 20 26.22 5.46 24.66
C SER A 20 25.02 6.11 23.96
N ALA A 21 24.69 7.35 24.31
CA ALA A 21 23.61 8.12 23.70
C ALA A 21 23.88 8.45 22.22
N THR A 22 25.10 8.88 21.89
CA THR A 22 25.50 9.19 20.50
C THR A 22 25.52 7.95 19.60
N ILE A 23 25.97 6.80 20.12
CA ILE A 23 25.93 5.53 19.36
C ILE A 23 24.50 5.14 19.07
N SER A 24 23.63 5.17 20.10
CA SER A 24 22.24 4.76 19.97
C SER A 24 21.49 5.58 18.92
N ASN A 25 21.67 6.90 18.91
CA ASN A 25 21.09 7.79 17.90
C ASN A 25 21.65 7.51 16.49
N CYS A 26 22.96 7.31 16.36
CA CYS A 26 23.60 6.97 15.08
C CYS A 26 23.04 5.67 14.49
N VAL A 27 22.96 4.61 15.30
CA VAL A 27 22.42 3.30 14.88
C VAL A 27 20.95 3.41 14.49
N GLU A 28 20.16 4.21 15.21
CA GLU A 28 18.75 4.46 14.87
C GLU A 28 18.62 5.13 13.49
N ASN A 29 19.45 6.15 13.21
CA ASN A 29 19.49 6.83 11.92
C ASN A 29 19.87 5.90 10.77
N CYS A 30 20.74 4.90 11.01
CA CYS A 30 21.08 3.90 9.98
C CYS A 30 19.87 3.07 9.52
N GLN A 31 18.84 2.94 10.35
CA GLN A 31 17.66 2.12 10.06
C GLN A 31 16.42 2.94 9.69
N ILE A 32 16.41 4.26 9.96
CA ILE A 32 15.23 5.11 9.82
C ILE A 32 14.64 5.07 8.41
N ASN A 33 15.50 5.20 7.38
CA ASN A 33 15.08 5.18 5.99
C ASN A 33 14.50 3.81 5.57
N SER A 34 15.01 2.72 6.15
CA SER A 34 14.47 1.37 5.88
C SER A 34 13.07 1.21 6.49
N LYS A 35 12.87 1.68 7.72
CA LYS A 35 11.57 1.65 8.39
C LYS A 35 10.55 2.53 7.67
N GLN A 36 10.94 3.75 7.32
CA GLN A 36 10.10 4.70 6.59
C GLN A 36 9.77 4.21 5.18
N SER A 37 10.70 3.55 4.48
CA SER A 37 10.43 2.95 3.17
C SER A 37 9.34 1.87 3.23
N ALA A 38 9.39 1.03 4.26
CA ALA A 38 8.36 0.02 4.51
C ALA A 38 7.01 0.67 4.84
N GLN A 39 7.00 1.75 5.63
CA GLN A 39 5.79 2.52 5.95
C GLN A 39 5.16 3.15 4.71
N VAL A 40 5.94 3.83 3.85
CA VAL A 40 5.45 4.44 2.60
C VAL A 40 4.79 3.39 1.71
N THR A 41 5.47 2.26 1.50
CA THR A 41 4.95 1.18 0.66
C THR A 41 3.67 0.59 1.24
N SER A 42 3.65 0.32 2.55
CA SER A 42 2.50 -0.25 3.24
C SER A 42 1.29 0.69 3.21
N ALA A 43 1.50 1.99 3.44
CA ALA A 43 0.44 2.99 3.40
C ALA A 43 -0.21 3.10 2.01
N GLU A 44 0.60 3.13 0.95
CA GLU A 44 0.09 3.15 -0.43
C GLU A 44 -0.68 1.88 -0.78
N MET A 45 -0.20 0.71 -0.33
CA MET A 45 -0.91 -0.56 -0.52
C MET A 45 -2.23 -0.61 0.25
N GLN A 46 -2.27 -0.14 1.50
CA GLN A 46 -3.50 -0.06 2.29
C GLN A 46 -4.52 0.87 1.62
N GLN A 47 -4.07 2.02 1.12
CA GLN A 47 -4.96 2.95 0.42
C GLN A 47 -5.52 2.33 -0.87
N TYR A 48 -4.68 1.62 -1.63
CA TYR A 48 -5.09 0.92 -2.83
C TYR A 48 -6.10 -0.20 -2.52
N GLN A 49 -5.84 -1.03 -1.51
CA GLN A 49 -6.79 -2.04 -1.04
C GLN A 49 -8.13 -1.44 -0.61
N GLY A 50 -8.11 -0.31 0.12
CA GLY A 50 -9.32 0.39 0.51
C GLY A 50 -10.13 0.92 -0.68
N ARG A 51 -9.47 1.30 -1.78
CA ARG A 51 -10.18 1.67 -3.03
C ARG A 51 -10.87 0.47 -3.66
N ILE A 52 -10.20 -0.68 -3.72
CA ILE A 52 -10.80 -1.93 -4.23
C ILE A 52 -12.02 -2.31 -3.41
N GLN A 53 -11.91 -2.31 -2.07
CA GLN A 53 -13.01 -2.67 -1.18
C GLN A 53 -14.24 -1.77 -1.39
N ARG A 54 -14.04 -0.45 -1.46
CA ARG A 54 -15.14 0.50 -1.73
C ARG A 54 -15.75 0.30 -3.13
N ALA A 55 -14.94 0.01 -4.14
CA ALA A 55 -15.43 -0.24 -5.48
C ALA A 55 -16.26 -1.54 -5.55
N MET A 56 -15.82 -2.60 -4.87
CA MET A 56 -16.58 -3.84 -4.74
C MET A 56 -17.90 -3.62 -3.97
N GLN A 57 -17.90 -2.78 -2.94
CA GLN A 57 -19.14 -2.45 -2.22
C GLN A 57 -20.11 -1.68 -3.12
N ALA A 58 -19.62 -0.77 -3.96
CA ALA A 58 -20.46 -0.11 -4.96
C ALA A 58 -21.06 -1.09 -5.99
N CYS A 59 -20.41 -2.23 -6.24
CA CYS A 59 -21.02 -3.31 -7.04
C CYS A 59 -22.18 -3.96 -6.30
N SER A 60 -22.05 -4.24 -5.00
CA SER A 60 -23.15 -4.76 -4.20
C SER A 60 -24.35 -3.81 -4.22
N ASP A 61 -24.11 -2.51 -4.04
CA ASP A 61 -25.17 -1.49 -4.06
C ASP A 61 -25.88 -1.46 -5.43
N LYS A 62 -25.11 -1.46 -6.53
CA LYS A 62 -25.67 -1.50 -7.90
C LYS A 62 -26.54 -2.73 -8.13
N VAL A 63 -26.12 -3.90 -7.67
CA VAL A 63 -26.89 -5.15 -7.82
C VAL A 63 -28.14 -5.10 -6.94
N GLY A 64 -28.05 -4.56 -5.73
CA GLY A 64 -29.22 -4.32 -4.87
C GLY A 64 -30.25 -3.41 -5.54
N ASP A 65 -29.81 -2.33 -6.18
CA ASP A 65 -30.69 -1.43 -6.94
C ASP A 65 -31.35 -2.13 -8.14
N MET A 66 -30.66 -3.08 -8.80
CA MET A 66 -31.24 -3.89 -9.86
C MET A 66 -32.33 -4.81 -9.32
N GLN A 67 -32.11 -5.45 -8.17
CA GLN A 67 -33.11 -6.30 -7.52
C GLN A 67 -34.34 -5.51 -7.08
N LEU A 68 -34.16 -4.28 -6.57
CA LEU A 68 -35.28 -3.40 -6.22
C LEU A 68 -36.14 -3.04 -7.44
N LYS A 69 -35.52 -2.89 -8.63
CA LYS A 69 -36.21 -2.59 -9.88
C LYS A 69 -36.80 -3.83 -10.56
N ASN A 70 -36.23 -5.00 -10.31
CA ASN A 70 -36.70 -6.28 -10.83
C ASN A 70 -36.82 -7.32 -9.70
N PRO A 71 -37.93 -7.35 -8.95
CA PRO A 71 -38.12 -8.27 -7.83
C PRO A 71 -38.14 -9.75 -8.22
N SER A 72 -38.31 -10.07 -9.51
CA SER A 72 -38.29 -11.44 -10.04
C SER A 72 -36.91 -11.90 -10.52
N MET A 73 -35.88 -11.05 -10.37
CA MET A 73 -34.51 -11.35 -10.76
C MET A 73 -34.02 -12.59 -10.00
N LYS A 74 -33.57 -13.61 -10.75
CA LYS A 74 -33.13 -14.87 -10.16
C LYS A 74 -31.75 -14.72 -9.53
N GLU A 75 -31.46 -15.55 -8.53
CA GLU A 75 -30.17 -15.54 -7.83
C GLU A 75 -28.96 -15.71 -8.78
N GLY A 76 -29.09 -16.51 -9.83
CA GLY A 76 -28.05 -16.64 -10.86
C GLY A 76 -27.78 -15.34 -11.65
N GLU A 77 -28.83 -14.55 -11.91
CA GLU A 77 -28.70 -13.24 -12.58
C GLU A 77 -28.04 -12.21 -11.65
N VAL A 78 -28.34 -12.28 -10.34
CA VAL A 78 -27.75 -11.45 -9.29
C VAL A 78 -26.25 -11.71 -9.19
N MET A 79 -25.86 -12.99 -9.12
CA MET A 79 -24.46 -13.38 -9.07
C MET A 79 -23.71 -12.96 -10.33
N GLN A 80 -24.29 -13.18 -11.51
CA GLN A 80 -23.68 -12.77 -12.78
C GLN A 80 -23.50 -11.25 -12.88
N ALA A 81 -24.48 -10.46 -12.41
CA ALA A 81 -24.38 -9.01 -12.39
C ALA A 81 -23.27 -8.52 -11.45
N PHE A 82 -23.13 -9.16 -10.28
CA PHE A 82 -22.06 -8.86 -9.33
C PHE A 82 -20.68 -9.21 -9.89
N GLU A 83 -20.51 -10.41 -10.46
CA GLU A 83 -19.25 -10.85 -11.09
C GLU A 83 -18.84 -9.94 -12.24
N LYS A 84 -19.79 -9.54 -13.09
CA LYS A 84 -19.53 -8.61 -14.18
C LYS A 84 -19.01 -7.27 -13.64
N CYS A 85 -19.68 -6.70 -12.64
CA CYS A 85 -19.23 -5.46 -12.01
C CYS A 85 -17.86 -5.62 -11.35
N GLY A 86 -17.62 -6.72 -10.64
CA GLY A 86 -16.32 -7.03 -10.04
C GLY A 86 -15.20 -7.12 -11.07
N GLY A 87 -15.45 -7.71 -12.24
CA GLY A 87 -14.50 -7.76 -13.34
C GLY A 87 -14.13 -6.37 -13.89
N GLU A 88 -15.12 -5.48 -14.00
CA GLU A 88 -14.89 -4.07 -14.37
C GLU A 88 -14.03 -3.36 -13.32
N VAL A 89 -14.32 -3.55 -12.03
CA VAL A 89 -13.50 -3.00 -10.93
C VAL A 89 -12.06 -3.49 -11.04
N VAL A 90 -11.84 -4.80 -11.19
CA VAL A 90 -10.47 -5.34 -11.30
C VAL A 90 -9.72 -4.71 -12.48
N THR A 91 -10.37 -4.60 -13.63
CA THR A 91 -9.79 -3.98 -14.83
C THR A 91 -9.39 -2.52 -14.58
N GLU A 92 -10.27 -1.74 -13.94
CA GLU A 92 -10.00 -0.34 -13.58
C GLU A 92 -8.83 -0.21 -12.60
N GLN A 93 -8.81 -1.06 -11.57
CA GLN A 93 -7.79 -1.01 -10.52
C GLN A 93 -6.41 -1.43 -11.06
N ILE A 94 -6.32 -2.42 -11.95
CA ILE A 94 -5.09 -2.75 -12.67
C ILE A 94 -4.56 -1.51 -13.42
N GLY A 95 -5.43 -0.76 -14.08
CA GLY A 95 -5.06 0.49 -14.76
C GLY A 95 -4.48 1.56 -13.81
N MET A 96 -4.86 1.54 -12.54
CA MET A 96 -4.37 2.47 -11.52
C MET A 96 -3.01 2.09 -10.90
N LEU A 97 -2.53 0.85 -11.07
CA LEU A 97 -1.28 0.38 -10.47
C LEU A 97 -0.07 1.24 -10.85
N GLY A 98 -0.01 1.74 -12.09
CA GLY A 98 1.05 2.66 -12.51
C GLY A 98 1.06 3.97 -11.70
N GLY A 99 -0.09 4.45 -11.27
CA GLY A 99 -0.20 5.61 -10.37
C GLY A 99 0.26 5.29 -8.95
N VAL A 100 -0.02 4.07 -8.46
CA VAL A 100 0.45 3.60 -7.15
C VAL A 100 1.99 3.51 -7.14
N ASP A 101 2.59 2.91 -8.17
CA ASP A 101 4.05 2.82 -8.32
C ASP A 101 4.70 4.21 -8.32
N LYS A 102 4.15 5.17 -9.08
CA LYS A 102 4.65 6.56 -9.09
C LYS A 102 4.64 7.21 -7.70
N ARG A 103 3.58 7.01 -6.92
CA ARG A 103 3.50 7.58 -5.56
C ARG A 103 4.48 6.91 -4.60
N ILE A 104 4.62 5.58 -4.65
CA ILE A 104 5.62 4.87 -3.86
C ILE A 104 7.03 5.37 -4.19
N ARG A 105 7.40 5.41 -5.47
CA ARG A 105 8.70 5.94 -5.90
C ARG A 105 8.89 7.39 -5.47
N GLY A 106 7.87 8.22 -5.59
CA GLY A 106 7.88 9.60 -5.14
C GLY A 106 8.16 9.72 -3.64
N GLY A 107 7.49 8.93 -2.81
CA GLY A 107 7.72 8.88 -1.37
C GLY A 107 9.11 8.35 -1.01
N LEU A 108 9.56 7.27 -1.64
CA LEU A 108 10.90 6.72 -1.43
C LEU A 108 12.00 7.72 -1.81
N ASN A 109 11.86 8.42 -2.94
CA ASN A 109 12.82 9.42 -3.38
C ASN A 109 12.97 10.59 -2.39
N GLN A 110 11.95 10.90 -1.58
CA GLN A 110 12.06 11.92 -0.53
C GLN A 110 12.87 11.46 0.68
N LEU A 111 12.94 10.15 0.94
CA LEU A 111 13.68 9.56 2.06
C LEU A 111 15.19 9.43 1.80
N PHE A 112 15.59 9.39 0.53
CA PHE A 112 16.98 9.19 0.10
C PHE A 112 17.58 10.43 -0.58
N LYS A 113 17.05 11.62 -0.30
CA LYS A 113 17.61 12.90 -0.75
C LYS A 113 18.92 13.24 -0.03
#